data_AF-A0A962MAX0-F1
#
_entry.id   AF-A0A962MAX0-F1
#
_cell.length_a   1.000
_cell.length_b   1.000
_cell.length_c   1.000
_cell.angle_alpha   90.00
_cell.angle_beta   90.00
_cell.angle_gamma   90.00
#
_symmetry.space_group_name_H-M   'P 1'
#
loop_
_entity.id
_entity.type
_entity.pdbx_description
1 polymer ?
#
loop_
_entity_poly.entity_id
_entity_poly.type
_entity_poly.pdbx_seq_one_letter_code
_entity_poly.pdbx_strand_id
1 'polypeptide(L)'
;IVISSSWRGDGLETIQNMWRDRNYPGEVIDITPFEYDVVKAGYVKYYDEVIRGQEIDLWLKTHGDIESYVIIDDDPDMLPNQMDNFVYCVNEDHPDCIDLGYGLTAICTEKAIKILNS
;
A
#
# COMPACT_ATOMS: atom_id res chain seq x y z
N ILE A 1 -7.28 -2.19 6.29
CA ILE A 1 -5.86 -2.11 5.83
C ILE A 1 -5.62 -3.27 4.87
N VAL A 2 -5.05 -2.99 3.69
CA VAL A 2 -4.67 -4.01 2.70
C VAL A 2 -3.16 -4.01 2.60
N ILE A 3 -2.51 -5.16 2.71
CA ILE A 3 -1.05 -5.26 2.69
C ILE A 3 -0.56 -5.54 1.27
N SER A 4 0.25 -4.63 0.76
CA SER A 4 0.86 -4.73 -0.57
C SER A 4 2.36 -5.03 -0.52
N SER A 5 2.99 -5.00 0.65
CA SER A 5 4.42 -5.29 0.80
C SER A 5 4.75 -6.78 0.68
N SER A 6 6.04 -7.13 0.66
CA SER A 6 6.51 -8.52 0.64
C SER A 6 5.98 -9.37 1.80
N TRP A 7 5.53 -8.77 2.90
CA TRP A 7 4.92 -9.47 4.04
C TRP A 7 3.67 -10.24 3.63
N ARG A 8 2.98 -9.82 2.55
CA ARG A 8 1.84 -10.56 1.98
C ARG A 8 2.17 -12.02 1.67
N GLY A 9 3.44 -12.34 1.41
CA GLY A 9 3.94 -13.70 1.17
C GLY A 9 3.74 -14.67 2.33
N ASP A 10 3.64 -14.17 3.57
CA ASP A 10 3.36 -15.00 4.76
C ASP A 10 1.88 -15.43 4.85
N GLY A 11 1.02 -14.86 4.01
CA GLY A 11 -0.41 -15.13 3.95
C GLY A 11 -1.24 -14.24 4.88
N LEU A 12 -2.47 -13.96 4.46
CA LEU A 12 -3.39 -13.05 5.15
C LEU A 12 -3.62 -13.43 6.62
N GLU A 13 -3.89 -14.71 6.91
CA GLU A 13 -4.16 -15.18 8.26
C GLU A 13 -2.96 -14.95 9.19
N THR A 14 -1.75 -15.22 8.71
CA THR A 14 -0.50 -15.00 9.46
C THR A 14 -0.34 -13.53 9.84
N ILE A 15 -0.57 -12.63 8.89
CA ILE A 15 -0.48 -11.19 9.12
C ILE A 15 -1.57 -10.72 10.09
N GLN A 16 -2.81 -11.19 9.93
CA GLN A 16 -3.92 -10.86 10.83
C GLN A 16 -3.65 -11.33 12.27
N ASN A 17 -3.13 -12.54 12.45
CA ASN A 17 -2.73 -13.05 13.77
C ASN A 17 -1.64 -12.19 14.38
N MET A 18 -0.59 -11.90 13.62
CA MET A 18 0.50 -11.02 14.04
C MET A 18 0.00 -9.63 14.45
N TRP A 19 -0.92 -9.04 13.69
CA TRP A 19 -1.48 -7.71 13.97
C TRP A 19 -2.22 -7.69 15.31
N ARG A 20 -3.03 -8.73 15.58
CA ARG A 20 -3.76 -8.91 16.83
C ARG A 20 -2.84 -9.16 18.02
N ASP A 21 -1.87 -10.07 17.87
CA ASP A 21 -0.95 -10.45 18.93
C ASP A 21 -0.08 -9.27 19.39
N ARG A 22 0.25 -8.36 18.46
CA ARG A 22 0.99 -7.12 18.75
C ARG A 22 0.11 -5.96 19.19
N ASN A 23 -1.21 -6.17 19.26
CA ASN A 23 -2.20 -5.16 19.63
C ASN A 23 -2.06 -3.87 18.79
N TYR A 24 -1.85 -4.02 17.48
CA TYR A 24 -1.78 -2.88 16.56
C TYR A 24 -3.18 -2.33 16.26
N PRO A 25 -3.29 -1.00 16.03
CA PRO A 25 -4.57 -0.38 15.73
C PRO A 25 -5.09 -0.79 14.34
N GLY A 26 -6.41 -0.72 14.19
CA GLY A 26 -7.10 -1.02 12.93
C GLY A 26 -7.19 -2.51 12.63
N GLU A 27 -7.58 -2.83 11.40
CA GLU A 27 -7.80 -4.19 10.93
C GLU A 27 -7.14 -4.40 9.58
N VAL A 28 -6.35 -5.48 9.47
CA VAL A 28 -5.87 -6.01 8.18
C VAL A 28 -7.00 -6.85 7.58
N ILE A 29 -7.59 -6.34 6.51
CA ILE A 29 -8.75 -6.96 5.86
C ILE A 29 -8.34 -7.82 4.67
N ASP A 30 -7.20 -7.53 4.04
CA ASP A 30 -6.74 -8.29 2.88
C ASP A 30 -5.26 -8.05 2.54
N ILE A 31 -4.78 -8.72 1.50
CA ILE A 31 -3.49 -8.54 0.82
C ILE A 31 -3.72 -8.29 -0.67
N THR A 32 -2.79 -7.58 -1.34
CA THR A 32 -2.89 -7.42 -2.79
C THR A 32 -2.56 -8.73 -3.53
N PRO A 33 -3.05 -8.91 -4.76
CA PRO A 33 -2.59 -9.98 -5.65
C PRO A 33 -1.07 -9.91 -5.91
N PHE A 34 -0.52 -11.00 -6.43
CA PHE A 34 0.88 -11.09 -6.81
C PHE A 34 1.08 -10.78 -8.30
N GLU A 35 2.34 -10.66 -8.70
CA GLU A 35 2.80 -10.40 -10.05
C GLU A 35 2.21 -11.40 -11.07
N TYR A 36 2.02 -12.66 -10.66
CA TYR A 36 1.34 -13.68 -11.46
C TYR A 36 -0.10 -13.30 -11.81
N ASP A 37 -0.85 -12.77 -10.85
CA ASP A 37 -2.24 -12.39 -11.07
C ASP A 37 -2.33 -11.16 -11.96
N VAL A 38 -1.39 -10.22 -11.83
CA VAL A 38 -1.29 -9.03 -12.69
C VAL A 38 -1.01 -9.40 -14.15
N VAL A 39 -0.01 -10.25 -14.39
CA VAL A 39 0.32 -10.77 -15.74
C VAL A 39 -0.86 -11.56 -16.30
N LYS A 40 -1.48 -12.42 -15.49
CA LYS A 40 -2.66 -13.22 -15.90
C LYS A 40 -3.86 -12.34 -16.23
N ALA A 41 -4.04 -11.22 -15.53
CA ALA A 41 -5.07 -10.22 -15.81
C ALA A 41 -4.76 -9.36 -17.06
N GLY A 42 -3.56 -9.49 -17.64
CA GLY A 42 -3.19 -8.86 -18.90
C GLY A 42 -2.76 -7.40 -18.79
N TYR A 43 -2.34 -6.95 -17.60
CA TYR A 43 -1.81 -5.60 -17.39
C TYR A 43 -0.50 -5.38 -18.14
N VAL A 44 0.38 -6.38 -18.04
CA VAL A 44 1.71 -6.41 -18.63
C VAL A 44 2.02 -7.82 -19.13
N LYS A 45 3.07 -7.96 -19.95
CA LYS A 45 3.41 -9.24 -20.57
C LYS A 45 4.35 -10.07 -19.72
N TYR A 46 5.28 -9.41 -19.03
CA TYR A 46 6.34 -10.08 -18.27
C TYR A 46 6.30 -9.67 -16.80
N TYR A 47 6.81 -10.55 -15.93
CA TYR A 47 6.81 -10.33 -14.48
C TYR A 47 7.66 -9.13 -14.05
N ASP A 48 8.76 -8.85 -14.76
CA ASP A 48 9.66 -7.72 -14.52
C ASP A 48 9.09 -6.36 -14.99
N GLU A 49 7.94 -6.37 -15.66
CA GLU A 49 7.17 -5.16 -15.99
C GLU A 49 6.11 -4.83 -14.92
N VAL A 50 5.92 -5.70 -13.92
CA VAL A 50 4.93 -5.49 -12.87
C VAL A 50 5.44 -4.45 -11.87
N ILE A 51 4.55 -3.51 -11.53
CA ILE A 51 4.76 -2.49 -10.49
C ILE A 51 3.66 -2.60 -9.42
N ARG A 52 3.93 -2.10 -8.21
CA ARG A 52 3.00 -2.13 -7.07
C ARG A 52 1.65 -1.52 -7.40
N GLY A 53 1.65 -0.42 -8.15
CA GLY A 53 0.42 0.25 -8.56
C GLY A 53 -0.55 -0.67 -9.33
N GLN A 54 -0.04 -1.63 -10.12
CA GLN A 54 -0.87 -2.58 -10.86
C GLN A 54 -1.50 -3.63 -9.94
N GLU A 55 -0.76 -4.10 -8.93
CA GLU A 55 -1.27 -5.03 -7.91
C GLU A 55 -2.42 -4.38 -7.13
N ILE A 56 -2.24 -3.12 -6.72
CA ILE A 56 -3.26 -2.32 -6.02
C ILE A 56 -4.48 -2.10 -6.92
N ASP A 57 -4.29 -1.72 -8.18
CA ASP A 57 -5.41 -1.49 -9.12
C ASP A 57 -6.22 -2.76 -9.41
N LEU A 58 -5.54 -3.92 -9.53
CA LEU A 58 -6.21 -5.21 -9.66
C LEU A 58 -7.02 -5.54 -8.40
N TRP A 59 -6.46 -5.29 -7.21
CA TRP A 59 -7.19 -5.47 -5.95
C TRP A 59 -8.44 -4.58 -5.89
N LEU A 60 -8.31 -3.27 -6.18
CA LEU A 60 -9.43 -2.33 -6.18
C LEU A 60 -10.55 -2.76 -7.14
N LYS A 61 -10.21 -3.17 -8.37
CA LYS A 61 -11.21 -3.61 -9.37
C LYS A 61 -11.94 -4.91 -9.00
N THR A 62 -11.34 -5.74 -8.16
CA THR A 62 -11.91 -7.05 -7.77
C THR A 62 -12.71 -6.99 -6.47
N HIS A 63 -12.57 -5.91 -5.69
CA HIS A 63 -13.20 -5.76 -4.37
C HIS A 63 -14.35 -4.73 -4.33
N GLY A 64 -14.74 -4.16 -5.47
CA GLY A 64 -15.96 -3.37 -5.64
C GLY A 64 -15.74 -1.85 -5.59
N ASP A 65 -16.82 -1.10 -5.33
CA ASP A 65 -16.83 0.37 -5.33
C ASP A 65 -16.18 0.92 -4.05
N ILE A 66 -14.86 0.97 -4.04
CA ILE A 66 -14.07 1.70 -3.04
C ILE A 66 -14.16 3.19 -3.36
N GLU A 67 -14.90 3.95 -2.53
CA GLU A 67 -15.11 5.39 -2.74
C GLU A 67 -13.86 6.23 -2.43
N SER A 68 -13.06 5.80 -1.45
CA SER A 68 -11.85 6.49 -1.01
C SER A 68 -10.83 5.51 -0.45
N TYR A 69 -9.56 5.73 -0.76
CA TYR A 69 -8.44 4.96 -0.25
C TYR A 69 -7.17 5.82 -0.21
N VAL A 70 -6.19 5.39 0.58
CA VAL A 70 -4.86 5.98 0.60
C VAL A 70 -3.82 4.88 0.47
N ILE A 71 -2.77 5.15 -0.30
CA ILE A 71 -1.59 4.30 -0.42
C ILE A 71 -0.49 4.94 0.41
N ILE A 72 0.08 4.15 1.33
CA ILE A 72 1.24 4.52 2.15
C ILE A 72 2.34 3.54 1.79
N ASP A 73 3.38 4.02 1.12
CA ASP A 73 4.47 3.17 0.63
C ASP A 73 5.76 4.00 0.53
N ASP A 74 6.90 3.32 0.61
CA ASP A 74 8.24 3.88 0.43
C ASP A 74 8.81 3.64 -0.96
N ASP A 75 8.07 2.94 -1.84
CA ASP A 75 8.36 2.81 -3.27
C ASP A 75 7.43 3.70 -4.12
N PRO A 76 7.93 4.54 -5.04
CA PRO A 76 7.10 5.42 -5.85
C PRO A 76 6.50 4.76 -7.11
N ASP A 77 6.51 3.43 -7.23
CA ASP A 77 6.04 2.66 -8.40
C ASP A 77 4.51 2.49 -8.49
N MET A 78 3.79 3.61 -8.36
CA MET A 78 2.32 3.70 -8.44
C MET A 78 1.85 4.10 -9.85
N LEU A 79 0.62 3.72 -10.21
CA LEU A 79 0.01 4.15 -11.47
C LEU A 79 -0.31 5.66 -11.44
N PRO A 80 -0.31 6.35 -12.60
CA PRO A 80 -0.59 7.79 -12.65
C PRO A 80 -1.91 8.21 -11.99
N ASN A 81 -2.97 7.41 -12.13
CA ASN A 81 -4.28 7.66 -11.54
C ASN A 81 -4.34 7.41 -10.02
N GLN A 82 -3.29 6.85 -9.42
CA GLN A 82 -3.19 6.58 -7.99
C GLN A 82 -2.41 7.67 -7.25
N MET A 83 -1.74 8.58 -7.97
CA MET A 83 -0.83 9.56 -7.37
C MET A 83 -1.52 10.54 -6.41
N ASP A 84 -2.79 10.89 -6.67
CA ASP A 84 -3.57 11.73 -5.76
C ASP A 84 -3.91 11.01 -4.44
N ASN A 85 -3.88 9.67 -4.44
CA ASN A 85 -4.09 8.83 -3.27
C ASN A 85 -2.78 8.36 -2.62
N PHE A 86 -1.61 8.77 -3.14
CA PHE A 86 -0.31 8.26 -2.71
C PHE A 86 0.43 9.17 -1.73
N VAL A 87 0.91 8.57 -0.65
CA VAL A 87 1.80 9.18 0.34
C VAL A 87 3.13 8.44 0.33
N TYR A 88 4.15 9.08 -0.26
CA TYR A 88 5.52 8.57 -0.31
C TYR A 88 6.21 8.70 1.04
N CYS A 89 6.76 7.61 1.58
CA CYS A 89 7.21 7.50 2.97
C CYS A 89 8.69 7.10 3.14
N VAL A 90 9.53 7.21 2.10
CA VAL A 90 10.97 6.87 2.19
C VAL A 90 11.72 7.73 3.23
N ASN A 91 11.32 9.00 3.36
CA ASN A 91 11.69 9.98 4.40
C ASN A 91 13.16 10.01 4.86
N GLU A 92 14.09 9.94 3.92
CA GLU A 92 15.54 10.13 4.18
C GLU A 92 15.91 11.57 4.58
N ASP A 93 15.16 12.57 4.10
CA ASP A 93 15.42 14.02 4.31
C ASP A 93 14.13 14.82 4.65
N HIS A 94 13.25 14.23 5.47
CA HIS A 94 11.95 14.84 5.74
C HIS A 94 12.04 15.91 6.86
N PRO A 95 11.42 17.11 6.71
CA PRO A 95 11.62 18.25 7.63
C PRO A 95 11.17 18.02 9.10
N ASP A 96 10.33 17.02 9.35
CA ASP A 96 9.86 16.62 10.68
C ASP A 96 10.28 15.18 11.06
N CYS A 97 11.31 14.62 10.41
CA CYS A 97 11.85 13.34 10.85
C CYS A 97 12.40 13.46 12.28
N ILE A 98 12.01 12.53 13.16
CA ILE A 98 12.34 12.59 14.60
C ILE A 98 13.77 12.07 14.85
N ASP A 99 14.35 11.35 13.90
CA ASP A 99 15.73 10.84 13.93
C ASP A 99 16.27 10.73 12.49
N LEU A 100 17.53 10.30 12.30
CA LEU A 100 18.06 9.76 11.03
C LEU A 100 17.32 8.45 10.68
N GLY A 101 16.00 8.53 10.49
CA GLY A 101 15.07 7.43 10.59
C GLY A 101 13.94 7.51 9.57
N TYR A 102 13.92 6.48 8.73
CA TYR A 102 13.00 6.16 7.66
C TYR A 102 11.54 5.96 8.13
N GLY A 103 10.56 6.26 7.27
CA GLY A 103 9.17 5.86 7.46
C GLY A 103 8.17 7.00 7.71
N LEU A 104 6.97 6.66 8.17
CA LEU A 104 5.82 7.57 8.26
C LEU A 104 6.05 8.75 9.23
N THR A 105 6.01 9.99 8.72
CA THR A 105 6.13 11.23 9.51
C THR A 105 4.77 11.84 9.88
N ALA A 106 4.77 12.93 10.65
CA ALA A 106 3.53 13.65 10.97
C ALA A 106 2.91 14.29 9.71
N ILE A 107 3.72 14.88 8.84
CA ILE A 107 3.25 15.41 7.54
C ILE A 107 2.68 14.29 6.64
N CYS A 108 3.34 13.12 6.56
CA CYS A 108 2.79 11.96 5.84
C CYS A 108 1.42 11.55 6.41
N THR A 109 1.32 11.52 7.74
CA THR A 109 0.08 11.19 8.46
C THR A 109 -1.04 12.18 8.14
N GLU A 110 -0.77 13.48 8.23
CA GLU A 110 -1.73 14.53 7.90
C GLU A 110 -2.19 14.45 6.44
N LYS A 111 -1.27 14.19 5.51
CA LYS A 111 -1.60 13.98 4.10
C LYS A 111 -2.52 12.78 3.92
N ALA A 112 -2.21 11.66 4.57
CA ALA A 112 -3.03 10.45 4.48
C ALA A 112 -4.45 10.67 5.03
N ILE A 113 -4.57 11.35 6.18
CA ILE A 113 -5.86 11.72 6.77
C ILE A 113 -6.65 12.63 5.84
N LYS A 114 -5.99 13.59 5.18
CA LYS A 114 -6.65 14.49 4.23
C LYS A 114 -7.18 13.73 3.01
N ILE A 115 -6.41 12.81 2.44
CA ILE A 115 -6.83 11.98 1.30
C ILE A 115 -8.08 11.17 1.66
N LEU A 116 -8.07 10.49 2.81
CA LEU A 116 -9.21 9.65 3.24
C LEU A 116 -10.50 10.43 3.53
N ASN A 117 -10.39 11.72 3.87
CA ASN A 117 -11.54 12.59 4.17
C ASN A 117 -11.96 13.50 3.01
N SER A 118 -11.36 13.34 1.82
CA SER A 118 -11.65 14.16 0.63
C SER A 118 -12.89 13.68 -0.12
#